data_AF-A0A7V8VV07-F1
#
_entry.id   AF-A0A7V8VV07-F1
#
_cell.length_a   1.000
_cell.length_b   1.000
_cell.length_c   1.000
_cell.angle_alpha   90.00
_cell.angle_beta   90.00
_cell.angle_gamma   90.00
#
_symmetry.space_group_name_H-M   'P 1'
#
loop_
_entity.id
_entity.type
_entity.pdbx_description
1 polymer ?
#
loop_
_entity_poly.entity_id
_entity_poly.type
_entity_poly.pdbx_seq_one_letter_code
_entity_poly.pdbx_strand_id
1 'polypeptide(L)'
;GFAELSAELLRYTAPPRRALYLLDPPAPGMLPLQALQPLVQQVAGDLVIRFPAAELHKQARFRGIAVADLPLYAKRIVEGYSLLFGDTRYEWLSRWRAAEKEGGPEAAAVAEARMLEHYRTRLAEIDPELAVRWVPLAAPFADASTDYLFLAMRDPERALLMNRALHAARLAGEVAWGDALSGFVRVEESGVLDLFGQEHLGGHAADAPRSRTREVNLTALAHEIATTFAGRRVRFREVLMELVDTDLFVEEIRRAMTLLKRDGRAAYASLNADAEVAFSTR
;
A
#
# COMPACT_ATOMS: atom_id res chain seq x y z
N GLY A 1 0.79 0.01 -28.04
CA GLY A 1 1.25 0.73 -26.82
C GLY A 1 0.34 0.44 -25.64
N PHE A 2 0.69 0.78 -24.40
CA PHE A 2 -0.15 0.43 -23.23
C PHE A 2 -1.58 0.98 -23.30
N ALA A 3 -1.79 2.15 -23.92
CA ALA A 3 -3.14 2.70 -24.16
C ALA A 3 -4.04 1.77 -25.00
N GLU A 4 -3.48 1.10 -26.01
CA GLU A 4 -4.23 0.13 -26.84
C GLU A 4 -4.57 -1.13 -26.05
N LEU A 5 -3.61 -1.61 -25.24
CA LEU A 5 -3.82 -2.75 -24.35
C LEU A 5 -4.90 -2.44 -23.30
N SER A 6 -4.85 -1.25 -22.69
CA SER A 6 -5.87 -0.76 -21.75
C SER A 6 -7.27 -0.76 -22.40
N ALA A 7 -7.39 -0.27 -23.63
CA ALA A 7 -8.64 -0.31 -24.39
C ALA A 7 -9.10 -1.74 -24.74
N GLU A 8 -8.17 -2.67 -24.98
CA GLU A 8 -8.48 -4.08 -25.21
C GLU A 8 -8.95 -4.79 -23.94
N LEU A 9 -8.29 -4.56 -22.81
CA LEU A 9 -8.68 -5.08 -21.50
C LEU A 9 -10.08 -4.61 -21.11
N LEU A 10 -10.39 -3.32 -21.33
CA LEU A 10 -11.72 -2.77 -21.09
C LEU A 10 -12.79 -3.38 -22.00
N ARG A 11 -12.46 -3.67 -23.26
CA ARG A 11 -13.38 -4.37 -24.18
C ARG A 11 -13.62 -5.81 -23.73
N TYR A 12 -12.58 -6.51 -23.27
CA TYR A 12 -12.68 -7.90 -22.81
C TYR A 12 -13.51 -8.04 -21.54
N THR A 13 -13.47 -7.02 -20.67
CA THR A 13 -14.24 -6.98 -19.42
C THR A 13 -15.58 -6.28 -19.55
N ALA A 14 -16.03 -6.00 -20.78
CA ALA A 14 -17.37 -5.51 -21.09
C ALA A 14 -18.31 -6.69 -21.41
N PRO A 15 -19.56 -6.75 -20.86
CA PRO A 15 -20.17 -5.84 -19.87
C PRO A 15 -19.44 -5.92 -18.52
N PRO A 16 -19.53 -4.88 -17.65
CA PRO A 16 -18.69 -4.75 -16.45
C PRO A 16 -18.77 -6.01 -15.57
N ARG A 17 -17.74 -6.85 -15.73
CA ARG A 17 -17.48 -8.02 -14.90
C ARG A 17 -16.48 -7.62 -13.84
N ARG A 18 -16.54 -8.27 -12.69
CA ARG A 18 -15.48 -8.16 -11.69
C ARG A 18 -14.18 -8.65 -12.32
N ALA A 19 -13.21 -7.75 -12.39
CA ALA A 19 -11.90 -8.03 -12.97
C ALA A 19 -10.82 -7.58 -11.99
N LEU A 20 -9.74 -8.36 -11.92
CA LEU A 20 -8.51 -7.99 -11.23
C LEU A 20 -7.44 -7.80 -12.30
N TYR A 21 -6.92 -6.60 -12.45
CA TYR A 21 -5.84 -6.30 -13.37
C TYR A 21 -4.51 -6.34 -12.63
N LEU A 22 -3.63 -7.25 -13.02
CA LEU A 22 -2.24 -7.25 -12.59
C LEU A 22 -1.39 -6.53 -13.65
N LEU A 23 -0.81 -5.40 -13.27
CA LEU A 23 0.02 -4.56 -14.13
C LEU A 23 1.46 -4.62 -13.63
N ASP A 24 2.31 -5.30 -14.37
CA ASP A 24 3.73 -5.47 -14.07
C ASP A 24 4.61 -4.82 -15.15
N PRO A 25 4.73 -3.48 -15.16
CA PRO A 25 5.54 -2.81 -16.16
C PRO A 25 7.03 -3.07 -15.89
N PRO A 26 7.82 -3.49 -16.89
CA PRO A 26 9.27 -3.68 -16.70
C PRO A 26 10.03 -2.36 -16.57
N ALA A 27 9.40 -1.22 -16.86
CA ALA A 27 9.95 0.12 -16.72
C ALA A 27 8.83 1.15 -16.48
N PRO A 28 9.09 2.24 -15.74
CA PRO A 28 8.04 3.19 -15.33
C PRO A 28 7.33 3.86 -16.53
N GLY A 29 8.05 4.14 -17.62
CA GLY A 29 7.48 4.77 -18.82
C GLY A 29 6.52 3.88 -19.63
N MET A 30 6.43 2.58 -19.32
CA MET A 30 5.50 1.68 -20.01
C MET A 30 4.08 1.75 -19.45
N LEU A 31 3.89 2.46 -18.33
CA LEU A 31 2.60 2.59 -17.65
C LEU A 31 2.27 4.06 -17.36
N PRO A 32 2.10 4.90 -18.39
CA PRO A 32 1.77 6.31 -18.18
C PRO A 32 0.42 6.45 -17.47
N LEU A 33 0.33 7.40 -16.52
CA LEU A 33 -0.85 7.61 -15.68
C LEU A 33 -2.13 7.80 -16.52
N GLN A 34 -2.02 8.54 -17.63
CA GLN A 34 -3.15 8.82 -18.51
C GLN A 34 -3.73 7.56 -19.15
N ALA A 35 -2.92 6.51 -19.35
CA ALA A 35 -3.39 5.25 -19.91
C ALA A 35 -3.93 4.29 -18.84
N LEU A 36 -3.60 4.51 -17.56
CA LEU A 36 -4.20 3.83 -16.41
C LEU A 36 -5.60 4.36 -16.08
N GLN A 37 -5.83 5.65 -16.33
CA GLN A 37 -7.08 6.33 -15.97
C GLN A 37 -8.35 5.56 -16.37
N PRO A 38 -8.49 5.02 -17.60
CA PRO A 38 -9.67 4.26 -17.99
C PRO A 38 -9.89 2.97 -17.18
N LEU A 39 -8.81 2.28 -16.77
CA LEU A 39 -8.88 1.07 -15.97
C LEU A 39 -9.26 1.39 -14.52
N VAL A 40 -8.68 2.44 -13.95
CA VAL A 40 -9.01 2.93 -12.60
C VAL A 40 -10.47 3.38 -12.51
N GLN A 41 -10.97 4.03 -13.56
CA GLN A 41 -12.36 4.49 -13.64
C GLN A 41 -13.38 3.36 -13.86
N GLN A 42 -12.95 2.12 -14.08
CA GLN A 42 -13.85 0.99 -14.25
C GLN A 42 -14.46 0.58 -12.90
N VAL A 43 -15.79 0.70 -12.78
CA VAL A 43 -16.54 0.41 -11.53
C VAL A 43 -16.31 -1.01 -10.99
N ALA A 44 -16.10 -1.99 -11.86
CA ALA A 44 -15.92 -3.39 -11.49
C ALA A 44 -14.46 -3.88 -11.51
N GLY A 45 -13.49 -2.99 -11.76
CA GLY A 45 -12.07 -3.33 -11.83
C GLY A 45 -11.35 -3.05 -10.51
N ASP A 46 -10.60 -4.04 -10.01
CA ASP A 46 -9.55 -3.84 -9.02
C ASP A 46 -8.20 -3.88 -9.74
N LEU A 47 -7.21 -3.11 -9.28
CA LEU A 47 -5.88 -3.07 -9.87
C LEU A 47 -4.80 -3.42 -8.84
N VAL A 48 -3.82 -4.19 -9.30
CA VAL A 48 -2.55 -4.44 -8.63
C VAL A 48 -1.45 -3.97 -9.56
N ILE A 49 -0.68 -2.97 -9.16
CA ILE A 49 0.32 -2.32 -10.00
C ILE A 49 1.69 -2.48 -9.35
N ARG A 50 2.63 -3.13 -10.02
CA ARG A 50 4.03 -3.13 -9.59
C ARG A 50 4.67 -1.77 -9.90
N PHE A 51 5.28 -1.18 -8.88
CA PHE A 51 6.05 0.04 -8.97
C PHE A 51 7.55 -0.32 -9.04
N PRO A 52 8.24 -0.01 -10.15
CA PRO A 52 9.61 -0.47 -10.38
C PRO A 52 10.63 0.40 -9.66
N ALA A 53 10.68 0.37 -8.32
CA ALA A 53 11.53 1.26 -7.51
C ALA A 53 13.05 1.06 -7.74
N ALA A 54 13.49 -0.12 -8.19
CA ALA A 54 14.91 -0.36 -8.48
C ALA A 54 15.52 0.64 -9.49
N GLU A 55 14.74 1.14 -10.46
CA GLU A 55 15.21 2.14 -11.44
C GLU A 55 15.41 3.53 -10.85
N LEU A 56 14.70 3.85 -9.78
CA LEU A 56 14.77 5.13 -9.09
C LEU A 56 16.13 5.31 -8.39
N HIS A 57 16.61 4.30 -7.67
CA HIS A 57 17.89 4.39 -6.95
C HIS A 57 19.07 4.61 -7.91
N LYS A 58 18.97 4.18 -9.18
CA LYS A 58 19.97 4.46 -10.22
C LYS A 58 20.07 5.96 -10.56
N GLN A 59 19.12 6.79 -10.13
CA GLN A 59 19.14 8.25 -10.30
C GLN A 59 19.97 8.97 -9.24
N ALA A 60 20.25 8.33 -8.10
CA ALA A 60 21.03 8.90 -7.01
C ALA A 60 22.42 9.40 -7.45
N ARG A 61 23.03 8.73 -8.44
CA ARG A 61 24.34 9.12 -8.98
C ARG A 61 24.35 10.38 -9.84
N PHE A 62 23.19 10.92 -10.22
CA PHE A 62 23.07 12.14 -11.05
C PHE A 62 22.56 13.36 -10.26
N ARG A 63 22.77 13.36 -8.94
CA ARG A 63 22.44 14.51 -8.08
C ARG A 63 23.07 15.80 -8.64
N GLY A 64 22.30 16.88 -8.66
CA GLY A 64 22.76 18.21 -9.11
C GLY A 64 22.84 18.40 -10.63
N ILE A 65 22.65 17.34 -11.43
CA ILE A 65 22.64 17.44 -12.89
C ILE A 65 21.22 17.78 -13.37
N ALA A 66 21.09 18.82 -14.19
CA ALA A 66 19.80 19.19 -14.78
C ALA A 66 19.31 18.09 -15.73
N VAL A 67 17.98 17.93 -15.87
CA VAL A 67 17.38 16.88 -16.72
C VAL A 67 17.87 16.97 -18.18
N ALA A 68 18.11 18.19 -18.67
CA ALA A 68 18.62 18.43 -20.02
C ALA A 68 20.04 17.86 -20.25
N ASP A 69 20.85 17.79 -19.19
CA ASP A 69 22.26 17.37 -19.23
C ASP A 69 22.45 15.90 -18.81
N LEU A 70 21.36 15.18 -18.49
CA LEU A 70 21.42 13.77 -18.14
C LEU A 70 21.82 12.90 -19.36
N PRO A 71 22.62 11.83 -19.15
CA PRO A 71 22.80 10.80 -20.16
C PRO A 71 21.45 10.24 -20.64
N LEU A 72 21.37 9.86 -21.91
CA LEU A 72 20.10 9.45 -22.55
C LEU A 72 19.34 8.39 -21.75
N TYR A 73 20.03 7.39 -21.19
CA TYR A 73 19.37 6.34 -20.40
C TYR A 73 18.78 6.88 -19.08
N ALA A 74 19.48 7.80 -18.40
CA ALA A 74 19.01 8.38 -17.14
C ALA A 74 17.83 9.32 -17.39
N LYS A 75 17.93 10.10 -18.48
CA LYS A 75 16.85 10.94 -18.97
C LYS A 75 15.58 10.13 -19.25
N ARG A 76 15.69 8.99 -19.93
CA ARG A 76 14.56 8.07 -20.20
C ARG A 76 13.89 7.54 -18.93
N ILE A 77 14.66 7.24 -17.89
CA ILE A 77 14.10 6.80 -16.60
C ILE A 77 13.32 7.95 -15.94
N VAL A 78 13.90 9.15 -15.91
CA VAL A 78 13.25 10.36 -15.36
C VAL A 78 11.97 10.69 -16.14
N GLU A 79 12.01 10.68 -17.46
CA GLU A 79 10.84 10.84 -18.32
C GLU A 79 9.80 9.75 -18.07
N GLY A 80 10.23 8.49 -17.88
CA GLY A 80 9.36 7.37 -17.56
C GLY A 80 8.59 7.55 -16.25
N TYR A 81 9.26 7.95 -15.17
CA TYR A 81 8.58 8.27 -13.89
C TYR A 81 7.67 9.49 -14.00
N SER A 82 8.06 10.47 -14.81
CA SER A 82 7.24 11.66 -15.07
C SER A 82 5.93 11.30 -15.78
N LEU A 83 5.98 10.35 -16.71
CA LEU A 83 4.80 9.75 -17.32
C LEU A 83 3.99 8.92 -16.31
N LEU A 84 4.64 8.11 -15.48
CA LEU A 84 3.99 7.29 -14.45
C LEU A 84 3.24 8.14 -13.41
N PHE A 85 3.80 9.28 -12.99
CA PHE A 85 3.16 10.20 -12.04
C PHE A 85 2.20 11.21 -12.72
N GLY A 86 2.27 11.33 -14.05
CA GLY A 86 1.59 12.40 -14.78
C GLY A 86 2.15 13.79 -14.46
N ASP A 87 3.42 13.88 -14.07
CA ASP A 87 4.14 15.12 -13.73
C ASP A 87 5.14 15.46 -14.84
N THR A 88 4.72 16.29 -15.80
CA THR A 88 5.58 16.73 -16.91
C THR A 88 6.63 17.78 -16.52
N ARG A 89 6.56 18.32 -15.29
CA ARG A 89 7.45 19.36 -14.79
C ARG A 89 8.60 18.80 -13.96
N TYR A 90 8.64 17.49 -13.73
CA TYR A 90 9.67 16.82 -12.93
C TYR A 90 9.74 17.36 -11.49
N GLU A 91 8.62 17.84 -10.93
CA GLU A 91 8.54 18.32 -9.54
C GLU A 91 8.85 17.19 -8.55
N TRP A 92 8.48 15.96 -8.87
CA TRP A 92 8.84 14.78 -8.07
C TRP A 92 10.36 14.63 -7.90
N LEU A 93 11.14 14.90 -8.96
CA LEU A 93 12.58 14.66 -8.99
C LEU A 93 13.33 15.62 -8.09
N SER A 94 12.92 16.90 -8.08
CA SER A 94 13.55 17.91 -7.22
C SER A 94 13.25 17.63 -5.73
N ARG A 95 12.00 17.25 -5.40
CA ARG A 95 11.61 16.86 -4.04
C ARG A 95 12.35 15.62 -3.56
N TRP A 96 12.46 14.61 -4.42
CA TRP A 96 13.19 13.38 -4.12
C TRP A 96 14.69 13.66 -3.87
N ARG A 97 15.35 14.39 -4.78
CA ARG A 97 16.77 14.76 -4.63
C ARG A 97 17.03 15.65 -3.41
N ALA A 98 16.10 16.53 -3.05
CA ALA A 98 16.21 17.36 -1.85
C ALA A 98 16.17 16.50 -0.58
N ALA A 99 15.18 15.60 -0.47
CA ALA A 99 15.08 14.67 0.65
C ALA A 99 16.31 13.74 0.75
N GLU A 100 16.82 13.27 -0.38
CA GLU A 100 18.02 12.42 -0.44
C GLU A 100 19.32 13.16 -0.05
N LYS A 101 19.35 14.49 -0.20
CA LYS A 101 20.50 15.35 0.15
C LYS A 101 20.56 15.64 1.65
N GLU A 102 19.41 15.64 2.33
CA GLU A 102 19.26 16.05 3.73
C GLU A 102 19.69 14.97 4.75
N GLY A 103 20.01 13.74 4.34
CA GLY A 103 20.50 12.73 5.30
C GLY A 103 21.01 11.42 4.70
N GLY A 104 21.44 10.51 5.58
CA GLY A 104 21.97 9.18 5.25
C GLY A 104 20.89 8.18 4.75
N PRO A 105 21.08 6.87 4.91
CA PRO A 105 20.17 5.83 4.40
C PRO A 105 18.68 6.05 4.75
N GLU A 106 18.40 6.55 5.95
CA GLU A 106 17.03 6.88 6.39
C GLU A 106 16.38 7.97 5.52
N ALA A 107 17.13 8.95 5.05
CA ALA A 107 16.60 10.02 4.22
C ALA A 107 16.22 9.53 2.80
N ALA A 108 16.94 8.53 2.29
CA ALA A 108 16.58 7.86 1.04
C ALA A 108 15.24 7.12 1.18
N ALA A 109 15.04 6.39 2.29
CA ALA A 109 13.77 5.72 2.58
C ALA A 109 12.61 6.73 2.74
N VAL A 110 12.85 7.87 3.41
CA VAL A 110 11.84 8.95 3.49
C VAL A 110 11.54 9.55 2.12
N ALA A 111 12.55 9.78 1.28
CA ALA A 111 12.38 10.32 -0.07
C ALA A 111 11.55 9.37 -0.96
N GLU A 112 11.83 8.07 -0.85
CA GLU A 112 11.10 7.00 -1.51
C GLU A 112 9.64 6.93 -1.04
N ALA A 113 9.39 6.87 0.28
CA ALA A 113 8.05 6.88 0.84
C ALA A 113 7.22 8.09 0.37
N ARG A 114 7.83 9.28 0.29
CA ARG A 114 7.17 10.49 -0.24
C ARG A 114 6.76 10.37 -1.71
N MET A 115 7.51 9.65 -2.53
CA MET A 115 7.14 9.43 -3.92
C MET A 115 6.08 8.35 -4.08
N LEU A 116 6.15 7.28 -3.28
CA LEU A 116 5.08 6.28 -3.24
C LEU A 116 3.76 6.94 -2.84
N GLU A 117 3.81 7.81 -1.83
CA GLU A 117 2.67 8.61 -1.40
C GLU A 117 2.18 9.58 -2.48
N HIS A 118 3.10 10.21 -3.21
CA HIS A 118 2.73 11.03 -4.36
C HIS A 118 1.97 10.21 -5.39
N TYR A 119 2.46 9.03 -5.77
CA TYR A 119 1.77 8.16 -6.74
C TYR A 119 0.42 7.68 -6.25
N ARG A 120 0.33 7.29 -4.96
CA ARG A 120 -0.92 6.93 -4.29
C ARG A 120 -1.95 8.05 -4.43
N THR A 121 -1.54 9.28 -4.15
CA THR A 121 -2.37 10.49 -4.29
C THR A 121 -2.81 10.69 -5.75
N ARG A 122 -1.91 10.54 -6.72
CA ARG A 122 -2.24 10.68 -8.15
C ARG A 122 -3.28 9.64 -8.60
N LEU A 123 -3.21 8.40 -8.10
CA LEU A 123 -4.20 7.37 -8.37
C LEU A 123 -5.56 7.69 -7.72
N ALA A 124 -5.56 8.18 -6.48
CA ALA A 124 -6.78 8.58 -5.77
C ALA A 124 -7.44 9.83 -6.39
N GLU A 125 -6.67 10.74 -7.01
CA GLU A 125 -7.22 11.88 -7.75
C GLU A 125 -7.98 11.48 -9.02
N ILE A 126 -7.63 10.33 -9.64
CA ILE A 126 -8.36 9.81 -10.80
C ILE A 126 -9.78 9.38 -10.41
N ASP A 127 -9.92 8.81 -9.21
CA ASP A 127 -11.17 8.29 -8.67
C ASP A 127 -11.16 8.37 -7.13
N PRO A 128 -11.82 9.37 -6.52
CA PRO A 128 -11.83 9.57 -5.07
C PRO A 128 -12.45 8.42 -4.27
N GLU A 129 -13.17 7.52 -4.93
CA GLU A 129 -13.74 6.31 -4.33
C GLU A 129 -12.75 5.14 -4.22
N LEU A 130 -11.55 5.30 -4.77
CA LEU A 130 -10.53 4.27 -4.85
C LEU A 130 -9.72 4.20 -3.55
N ALA A 131 -9.78 3.07 -2.88
CA ALA A 131 -8.87 2.72 -1.81
C ALA A 131 -7.52 2.34 -2.43
N VAL A 132 -6.52 3.21 -2.28
CA VAL A 132 -5.16 2.98 -2.79
C VAL A 132 -4.21 2.80 -1.62
N ARG A 133 -3.53 1.66 -1.59
CA ARG A 133 -2.46 1.36 -0.63
C ARG A 133 -1.26 0.81 -1.36
N TRP A 134 -0.07 0.97 -0.79
CA TRP A 134 1.13 0.32 -1.31
C TRP A 134 1.69 -0.69 -0.32
N VAL A 135 2.36 -1.71 -0.84
CA VAL A 135 2.93 -2.82 -0.08
C VAL A 135 4.38 -3.02 -0.52
N PRO A 136 5.35 -2.99 0.40
CA PRO A 136 6.73 -3.33 0.08
C PRO A 136 6.88 -4.83 -0.17
N LEU A 137 7.54 -5.21 -1.25
CA LEU A 137 7.93 -6.58 -1.56
C LEU A 137 9.34 -6.83 -1.06
N ALA A 138 9.56 -7.96 -0.36
CA ALA A 138 10.92 -8.37 -0.05
C ALA A 138 11.60 -8.82 -1.35
N ALA A 139 12.77 -8.27 -1.67
CA ALA A 139 13.58 -8.78 -2.77
C ALA A 139 14.28 -10.07 -2.29
N PRO A 140 13.96 -11.25 -2.84
CA PRO A 140 14.51 -12.51 -2.32
C PRO A 140 16.02 -12.65 -2.54
N PHE A 141 16.64 -11.87 -3.46
CA PHE A 141 18.03 -12.08 -3.88
C PHE A 141 18.84 -10.82 -4.27
N ALA A 142 18.44 -9.60 -3.87
CA ALA A 142 19.15 -8.38 -4.30
C ALA A 142 19.44 -7.37 -3.18
N ASP A 143 20.61 -6.73 -3.28
CA ASP A 143 21.02 -5.57 -2.49
C ASP A 143 19.92 -4.49 -2.50
N ALA A 144 19.27 -4.30 -1.35
CA ALA A 144 18.55 -3.11 -0.88
C ALA A 144 17.38 -2.53 -1.68
N SER A 145 17.08 -2.92 -2.93
CA SER A 145 15.95 -2.33 -3.68
C SER A 145 14.64 -3.05 -3.35
N THR A 146 13.77 -2.38 -2.60
CA THR A 146 12.40 -2.83 -2.31
C THR A 146 11.53 -2.52 -3.52
N ASP A 147 10.93 -3.52 -4.18
CA ASP A 147 9.85 -3.25 -5.14
C ASP A 147 8.54 -3.01 -4.37
N TYR A 148 7.59 -2.29 -4.96
CA TYR A 148 6.31 -2.03 -4.30
C TYR A 148 5.13 -2.49 -5.16
N LEU A 149 4.06 -2.96 -4.51
CA LEU A 149 2.77 -3.18 -5.14
C LEU A 149 1.79 -2.11 -4.69
N PHE A 150 1.13 -1.45 -5.63
CA PHE A 150 -0.03 -0.61 -5.38
C PHE A 150 -1.29 -1.44 -5.57
N LEU A 151 -2.11 -1.51 -4.53
CA LEU A 151 -3.43 -2.11 -4.55
C LEU A 151 -4.43 -0.96 -4.64
N ALA A 152 -5.17 -0.90 -5.75
CA ALA A 152 -6.15 0.14 -6.02
C ALA A 152 -7.52 -0.52 -6.22
N MET A 153 -8.39 -0.40 -5.22
CA MET A 153 -9.68 -1.09 -5.16
C MET A 153 -10.79 -0.14 -4.74
N ARG A 154 -11.94 -0.16 -5.42
CA ARG A 154 -13.07 0.72 -5.02
C ARG A 154 -13.71 0.29 -3.71
N ASP A 155 -13.76 -1.01 -3.45
CA ASP A 155 -14.31 -1.54 -2.21
C ASP A 155 -13.20 -1.64 -1.15
N PRO A 156 -13.21 -0.80 -0.11
CA PRO A 156 -12.19 -0.87 0.94
C PRO A 156 -12.27 -2.16 1.75
N GLU A 157 -13.41 -2.86 1.81
CA GLU A 157 -13.46 -4.20 2.42
C GLU A 157 -12.55 -5.17 1.66
N ARG A 158 -12.52 -5.11 0.32
CA ARG A 158 -11.62 -5.94 -0.49
C ARG A 158 -10.15 -5.56 -0.28
N ALA A 159 -9.85 -4.26 -0.20
CA ALA A 159 -8.49 -3.80 0.08
C ALA A 159 -7.98 -4.26 1.45
N LEU A 160 -8.86 -4.29 2.46
CA LEU A 160 -8.57 -4.80 3.79
C LEU A 160 -8.55 -6.33 3.84
N LEU A 161 -9.35 -7.04 3.05
CA LEU A 161 -9.27 -8.50 2.94
C LEU A 161 -7.89 -8.95 2.45
N MET A 162 -7.23 -8.14 1.62
CA MET A 162 -5.86 -8.39 1.19
C MET A 162 -4.85 -8.45 2.36
N ASN A 163 -5.15 -7.83 3.52
CA ASN A 163 -4.30 -7.97 4.70
C ASN A 163 -4.13 -9.41 5.16
N ARG A 164 -5.08 -10.31 4.88
CA ARG A 164 -4.91 -11.74 5.20
C ARG A 164 -3.85 -12.39 4.31
N ALA A 165 -3.91 -12.12 3.01
CA ALA A 165 -2.91 -12.62 2.07
C ALA A 165 -1.53 -12.04 2.38
N LEU A 166 -1.45 -10.74 2.66
CA LEU A 166 -0.22 -10.08 3.06
C LEU A 166 0.33 -10.62 4.38
N HIS A 167 -0.52 -10.87 5.37
CA HIS A 167 -0.10 -11.48 6.62
C HIS A 167 0.47 -12.89 6.41
N ALA A 168 -0.19 -13.72 5.57
CA ALA A 168 0.34 -15.04 5.21
C ALA A 168 1.69 -14.94 4.49
N ALA A 169 1.82 -14.03 3.51
CA ALA A 169 3.07 -13.80 2.79
C ALA A 169 4.20 -13.29 3.72
N ARG A 170 3.86 -12.47 4.71
CA ARG A 170 4.81 -12.01 5.75
C ARG A 170 5.26 -13.12 6.70
N LEU A 171 4.36 -14.05 7.04
CA LEU A 171 4.72 -15.26 7.78
C LEU A 171 5.63 -16.17 6.98
N ALA A 172 5.45 -16.20 5.65
CA ALA A 172 6.32 -16.92 4.72
C ALA A 172 7.65 -16.18 4.40
N GLY A 173 7.83 -14.94 4.86
CA GLY A 173 9.02 -14.14 4.58
C GLY A 173 9.07 -13.49 3.19
N GLU A 174 8.00 -13.57 2.40
CA GLU A 174 7.90 -13.01 1.05
C GLU A 174 7.65 -11.49 1.05
N VAL A 175 7.09 -10.98 2.15
CA VAL A 175 6.74 -9.58 2.35
C VAL A 175 7.35 -9.12 3.66
N ALA A 176 7.94 -7.93 3.66
CA ALA A 176 8.48 -7.35 4.87
C ALA A 176 7.36 -6.99 5.86
N TRP A 177 7.64 -7.12 7.15
CA TRP A 177 6.81 -6.50 8.18
C TRP A 177 7.07 -4.99 8.12
N GLY A 178 6.01 -4.19 7.96
CA GLY A 178 6.16 -2.74 7.93
C GLY A 178 6.61 -2.21 9.29
N ASP A 179 7.33 -1.07 9.29
CA ASP A 179 7.80 -0.40 10.51
C ASP A 179 6.66 0.08 11.42
N ALA A 180 5.44 0.20 10.87
CA ALA A 180 4.26 0.64 11.59
C ALA A 180 3.21 -0.45 11.60
N LEU A 181 3.24 -1.32 12.62
CA LEU A 181 2.05 -2.09 13.00
C LEU A 181 0.97 -1.17 13.61
N SER A 182 0.65 -0.02 13.01
CA SER A 182 -0.40 0.95 13.38
C SER A 182 -0.46 1.38 14.87
N GLY A 183 0.47 0.96 15.73
CA GLY A 183 0.32 0.99 17.19
C GLY A 183 -0.71 0.00 17.76
N PHE A 184 -1.66 -0.48 16.96
CA PHE A 184 -2.77 -1.36 17.41
C PHE A 184 -2.49 -2.85 17.27
N VAL A 185 -1.63 -3.23 16.33
CA VAL A 185 -1.32 -4.63 16.05
C VAL A 185 0.03 -4.94 16.69
N ARG A 186 0.11 -6.02 17.45
CA ARG A 186 1.37 -6.57 17.95
C ARG A 186 1.54 -7.96 17.37
N VAL A 187 2.76 -8.24 16.92
CA VAL A 187 3.11 -9.55 16.41
C VAL A 187 4.22 -10.05 17.30
N GLU A 188 3.85 -10.91 18.25
CA GLU A 188 4.81 -11.50 19.16
C GLU A 188 5.41 -12.75 18.51
N GLU A 189 6.74 -12.80 18.43
CA GLU A 189 7.42 -14.05 18.13
C GLU A 189 7.29 -14.94 19.37
N SER A 190 6.49 -16.00 19.28
CA SER A 190 6.53 -17.03 20.30
C SER A 190 7.84 -17.79 20.10
N GLY A 191 8.87 -17.38 20.85
CA GLY A 191 10.10 -18.13 20.95
C GLY A 191 9.76 -19.48 21.57
N VAL A 192 9.69 -20.52 20.74
CA VAL A 192 9.82 -21.87 21.25
C VAL A 192 11.25 -21.94 21.78
N LEU A 193 11.41 -21.84 23.10
CA LEU A 193 12.65 -22.21 23.75
C LEU A 193 12.86 -23.68 23.40
N ASP A 194 13.80 -23.95 22.51
CA ASP A 194 14.27 -25.30 22.24
C ASP A 194 15.05 -25.78 23.47
N LEU A 195 14.30 -26.18 24.51
CA LEU A 195 14.83 -26.66 25.79
C LEU A 195 15.58 -27.98 25.64
N PHE A 196 15.50 -28.62 24.48
CA PHE A 196 16.11 -29.92 24.21
C PHE A 196 17.21 -29.88 23.17
N GLY A 197 17.69 -28.68 22.81
CA GLY A 197 18.97 -28.45 22.12
C GLY A 197 19.26 -29.53 21.10
N GLN A 198 18.38 -29.70 20.12
CA GLN A 198 18.76 -30.52 18.97
C GLN A 198 19.82 -29.70 18.24
N GLU A 199 21.08 -29.90 18.60
CA GLU A 199 22.22 -29.51 17.78
C GLU A 199 21.94 -30.07 16.39
N HIS A 200 21.56 -29.20 15.48
CA HIS A 200 21.28 -29.55 14.10
C HIS A 200 22.59 -30.04 13.49
N LEU A 201 22.77 -31.35 13.53
CA LEU A 201 23.80 -32.08 12.81
C LEU A 201 23.61 -31.82 11.32
N GLY A 202 24.31 -30.78 10.84
CA GLY A 202 24.68 -30.60 9.43
C GLY A 202 23.53 -30.54 8.43
N GLY A 203 22.74 -29.45 8.44
CA GLY A 203 21.87 -29.14 7.31
C GLY A 203 20.87 -28.02 7.62
N HIS A 204 21.16 -26.80 7.16
CA HIS A 204 20.23 -25.69 6.98
C HIS A 204 19.10 -25.53 8.04
N ALA A 205 19.51 -25.34 9.30
CA ALA A 205 18.66 -25.04 10.46
C ALA A 205 17.98 -23.66 10.45
N ALA A 206 17.69 -23.08 9.28
CA ALA A 206 17.23 -21.69 9.18
C ALA A 206 15.69 -21.54 9.12
N ASP A 207 14.93 -22.60 8.83
CA ASP A 207 13.54 -22.46 8.37
C ASP A 207 12.49 -23.22 9.21
N ALA A 208 12.69 -23.38 10.52
CA ALA A 208 11.56 -23.74 11.36
C ALA A 208 10.62 -22.51 11.43
N PRO A 209 9.35 -22.60 10.98
CA PRO A 209 8.46 -21.46 10.96
C PRO A 209 8.27 -20.96 12.39
N ARG A 210 8.83 -19.78 12.69
CA ARG A 210 8.58 -19.12 13.96
C ARG A 210 7.09 -18.88 14.06
N SER A 211 6.45 -19.51 15.03
CA SER A 211 5.06 -19.17 15.36
C SER A 211 5.03 -17.70 15.79
N ARG A 212 4.21 -16.91 15.11
CA ARG A 212 3.99 -15.50 15.42
C ARG A 212 2.52 -15.33 15.75
N THR A 213 2.24 -14.80 16.94
CA THR A 213 0.86 -14.53 17.39
C THR A 213 0.55 -13.08 17.10
N ARG A 214 -0.55 -12.84 16.36
CA ARG A 214 -1.03 -11.49 16.06
C ARG A 214 -2.10 -11.08 17.06
N GLU A 215 -1.81 -10.05 17.84
CA GLU A 215 -2.72 -9.46 18.82
C GLU A 215 -3.16 -8.06 18.37
N VAL A 216 -4.43 -7.72 18.62
CA VAL A 216 -4.98 -6.41 18.28
C VAL A 216 -5.57 -5.76 19.52
N ASN A 217 -5.09 -4.56 19.85
CA ASN A 217 -5.65 -3.74 20.91
C ASN A 217 -6.94 -3.06 20.43
N LEU A 218 -8.06 -3.78 20.56
CA LEU A 218 -9.38 -3.31 20.12
C LEU A 218 -9.83 -2.02 20.84
N THR A 219 -9.44 -1.82 22.09
CA THR A 219 -9.79 -0.61 22.85
C THR A 219 -9.07 0.60 22.30
N ALA A 220 -7.77 0.48 22.01
CA ALA A 220 -7.00 1.55 21.38
C ALA A 220 -7.51 1.86 19.96
N LEU A 221 -7.81 0.82 19.16
CA LEU A 221 -8.41 0.99 17.84
C LEU A 221 -9.78 1.70 17.91
N ALA A 222 -10.66 1.28 18.82
CA ALA A 222 -11.95 1.93 19.01
C ALA A 222 -11.77 3.40 19.40
N HIS A 223 -10.85 3.69 20.32
CA HIS A 223 -10.54 5.06 20.72
C HIS A 223 -10.10 5.92 19.54
N GLU A 224 -9.16 5.42 18.73
CA GLU A 224 -8.68 6.13 17.53
C GLU A 224 -9.81 6.43 16.56
N ILE A 225 -10.62 5.44 16.19
CA ILE A 225 -11.75 5.62 15.27
C ILE A 225 -12.70 6.69 15.80
N ALA A 226 -13.05 6.64 17.09
CA ALA A 226 -13.94 7.63 17.68
C ALA A 226 -13.33 9.04 17.73
N THR A 227 -12.02 9.18 17.92
CA THR A 227 -11.32 10.45 17.88
C THR A 227 -11.32 11.03 16.47
N THR A 228 -10.98 10.22 15.45
CA THR A 228 -10.91 10.65 14.05
C THR A 228 -12.26 11.09 13.49
N PHE A 229 -13.34 10.43 13.91
CA PHE A 229 -14.69 10.72 13.43
C PHE A 229 -15.56 11.49 14.44
N ALA A 230 -14.97 12.05 15.50
CA ALA A 230 -15.70 12.71 16.59
C ALA A 230 -16.72 13.75 16.08
N GLY A 231 -17.99 13.58 16.48
CA GLY A 231 -19.09 14.48 16.12
C GLY A 231 -19.54 14.42 14.66
N ARG A 232 -19.03 13.48 13.84
CA ARG A 232 -19.36 13.35 12.42
C ARG A 232 -20.40 12.24 12.19
N ARG A 233 -21.15 12.38 11.10
CA ARG A 233 -21.91 11.28 10.48
C ARG A 233 -21.20 10.88 9.20
N VAL A 234 -20.80 9.63 9.11
CA VAL A 234 -20.07 9.08 7.96
C VAL A 234 -20.63 7.72 7.61
N ARG A 235 -20.41 7.26 6.39
CA ARG A 235 -20.68 5.87 5.99
C ARG A 235 -19.62 4.96 6.57
N PHE A 236 -19.97 3.70 6.86
CA PHE A 236 -19.00 2.71 7.31
C PHE A 236 -17.85 2.52 6.30
N ARG A 237 -18.12 2.65 5.00
CA ARG A 237 -17.10 2.68 3.95
C ARG A 237 -16.02 3.74 4.20
N GLU A 238 -16.38 4.93 4.67
CA GLU A 238 -15.41 6.00 4.96
C GLU A 238 -14.51 5.62 6.14
N VAL A 239 -15.04 4.91 7.14
CA VAL A 239 -14.24 4.36 8.25
C VAL A 239 -13.24 3.32 7.73
N LEU A 240 -13.66 2.46 6.80
CA LEU A 240 -12.78 1.46 6.20
C LEU A 240 -11.71 2.09 5.30
N MET A 241 -12.06 3.14 4.55
CA MET A 241 -11.13 3.91 3.73
C MET A 241 -10.01 4.53 4.58
N GLU A 242 -10.35 5.10 5.73
CA GLU A 242 -9.36 5.67 6.67
C GLU A 242 -8.37 4.62 7.20
N LEU A 243 -8.80 3.36 7.27
CA LEU A 243 -8.00 2.26 7.83
C LEU A 243 -7.35 1.38 6.76
N VAL A 244 -7.47 1.70 5.47
CA VAL A 244 -6.99 0.83 4.36
C VAL A 244 -5.48 0.61 4.36
N ASP A 245 -4.73 1.62 4.83
CA ASP A 245 -3.27 1.59 4.92
C ASP A 245 -2.76 0.88 6.19
N THR A 246 -3.66 0.31 7.01
CA THR A 246 -3.31 -0.45 8.22
C THR A 246 -3.24 -1.95 7.94
N ASP A 247 -2.64 -2.70 8.88
CA ASP A 247 -2.61 -4.17 8.88
C ASP A 247 -3.84 -4.79 9.58
N LEU A 248 -4.92 -4.04 9.76
CA LEU A 248 -6.15 -4.51 10.41
C LEU A 248 -7.00 -5.40 9.51
N PHE A 249 -7.68 -6.38 10.10
CA PHE A 249 -8.71 -7.15 9.41
C PHE A 249 -10.07 -6.46 9.56
N VAL A 250 -10.94 -6.63 8.56
CA VAL A 250 -12.29 -6.05 8.56
C VAL A 250 -13.07 -6.46 9.82
N GLU A 251 -12.93 -7.70 10.27
CA GLU A 251 -13.60 -8.21 11.47
C GLU A 251 -13.16 -7.48 12.75
N GLU A 252 -11.91 -7.05 12.83
CA GLU A 252 -11.37 -6.32 13.99
C GLU A 252 -11.92 -4.91 14.04
N ILE A 253 -12.04 -4.26 12.88
CA ILE A 253 -12.69 -2.96 12.74
C ILE A 253 -14.16 -3.09 13.16
N ARG A 254 -14.88 -4.12 12.68
CA ARG A 254 -16.28 -4.39 13.08
C ARG A 254 -16.42 -4.63 14.58
N ARG A 255 -15.47 -5.33 15.21
CA ARG A 255 -15.43 -5.55 16.67
C ARG A 255 -15.19 -4.23 17.42
N ALA A 256 -14.25 -3.39 16.96
CA ALA A 256 -14.01 -2.07 17.52
C ALA A 256 -15.24 -1.15 17.39
N MET A 257 -15.94 -1.18 16.24
CA MET A 257 -17.21 -0.45 16.05
C MET A 257 -18.30 -0.92 17.02
N THR A 258 -18.38 -2.23 17.26
CA THR A 258 -19.34 -2.81 18.23
C THR A 258 -19.04 -2.36 19.65
N LEU A 259 -17.75 -2.26 20.01
CA LEU A 259 -17.30 -1.68 21.28
C LEU A 259 -17.76 -0.22 21.40
N LEU A 260 -17.55 0.61 20.38
CA LEU A 260 -18.00 2.00 20.36
C LEU A 260 -19.52 2.15 20.48
N LYS A 261 -20.28 1.28 19.84
CA LYS A 261 -21.76 1.27 19.96
C LYS A 261 -22.21 0.94 21.38
N ARG A 262 -21.59 -0.07 21.99
CA ARG A 262 -21.89 -0.47 23.38
C ARG A 262 -21.56 0.65 24.36
N ASP A 263 -20.46 1.36 24.13
CA ASP A 263 -20.00 2.45 24.99
C ASP A 263 -20.72 3.78 24.71
N GLY A 264 -21.71 3.80 23.79
CA GLY A 264 -22.50 4.98 23.45
C GLY A 264 -21.72 6.05 22.67
N ARG A 265 -20.56 5.71 22.11
CA ARG A 265 -19.68 6.60 21.34
C ARG A 265 -19.97 6.55 19.84
N ALA A 266 -20.72 5.55 19.37
CA ALA A 266 -21.23 5.47 18.01
C ALA A 266 -22.66 4.92 17.97
N ALA A 267 -23.43 5.28 16.93
CA ALA A 267 -24.76 4.74 16.68
C ALA A 267 -24.91 4.37 15.20
N TYR A 268 -25.38 3.15 14.93
CA TYR A 268 -25.64 2.62 13.59
C TYR A 268 -26.62 1.44 13.64
N ALA A 269 -27.37 1.24 12.56
CA ALA A 269 -28.30 0.12 12.41
C ALA A 269 -27.58 -1.19 12.04
N SER A 270 -26.65 -1.11 11.08
CA SER A 270 -25.83 -2.23 10.61
C SER A 270 -24.43 -1.74 10.22
N LEU A 271 -23.51 -2.67 9.91
CA LEU A 271 -22.16 -2.38 9.41
C LEU A 271 -22.00 -2.96 8.00
N ASN A 272 -22.85 -2.55 7.07
CA ASN A 272 -22.57 -2.72 5.63
C ASN A 272 -21.90 -1.43 5.11
N ALA A 273 -21.22 -1.50 3.96
CA ALA A 273 -20.42 -0.39 3.46
C ALA A 273 -21.18 0.96 3.41
N ASP A 274 -22.45 0.93 3.01
CA ASP A 274 -23.29 2.13 2.87
C ASP A 274 -24.05 2.54 4.15
N ALA A 275 -23.91 1.78 5.25
CA ALA A 275 -24.57 2.13 6.51
C ALA A 275 -24.02 3.44 7.07
N GLU A 276 -24.92 4.34 7.45
CA GLU A 276 -24.57 5.54 8.19
C GLU A 276 -24.19 5.20 9.64
N VAL A 277 -23.10 5.81 10.09
CA VAL A 277 -22.57 5.74 11.44
C VAL A 277 -22.48 7.15 12.00
N ALA A 278 -23.19 7.39 13.11
CA ALA A 278 -23.12 8.64 13.85
C ALA A 278 -22.16 8.52 15.03
N PHE A 279 -21.09 9.32 15.04
CA PHE A 279 -20.10 9.34 16.11
C PHE A 279 -20.38 10.45 17.12
N SER A 280 -20.18 10.16 18.40
CA SER A 280 -20.31 11.10 19.51
C SER A 280 -19.10 12.04 19.59
N THR A 281 -19.25 13.19 20.24
CA THR A 281 -18.14 14.08 20.61
C THR A 281 -17.55 13.75 22.00
N ARG A 282 -18.12 12.76 22.68
CA ARG A 282 -17.74 12.35 24.06
C ARG A 282 -16.58 11.36 24.09
#